data_AF-A0A178C5C3-F1
#
_entry.id   AF-A0A178C5C3-F1
#
_cell.length_a   1.000
_cell.length_b   1.000
_cell.length_c   1.000
_cell.angle_alpha   90.00
_cell.angle_beta   90.00
_cell.angle_gamma   90.00
#
_symmetry.space_group_name_H-M   'P 1'
#
loop_
_entity.id
_entity.type
_entity.pdbx_description
1 polymer ?
#
loop_
_entity_poly.entity_id
_entity_poly.type
_entity_poly.pdbx_seq_one_letter_code
_entity_poly.pdbx_strand_id
1 'polypeptide(L)'
;MPNTILMQDLTRLAFDRYLEEDETRKPVLISLKKGTLLPAPLIAFSFDPSKFSLQPLHPIELSKLNSVLDELYSTEATIFHAEEWFDQNPFHDAGPDIYDL
;
A
#
# COMPACT_ATOMS: atom_id res chain seq x y z
N MET A 1 -8.77 -5.06 -1.71
CA MET A 1 -8.53 -3.98 -0.73
C MET A 1 -9.87 -3.53 -0.16
N PRO A 2 -9.99 -3.19 1.14
CA PRO A 2 -11.26 -2.72 1.71
C PRO A 2 -11.65 -1.34 1.16
N ASN A 3 -12.96 -1.10 1.00
CA ASN A 3 -13.52 0.20 0.61
C ASN A 3 -13.97 0.98 1.86
N THR A 4 -13.02 1.58 2.59
CA THR A 4 -13.31 2.43 3.74
C THR A 4 -13.02 3.90 3.44
N ILE A 5 -13.64 4.81 4.20
CA ILE A 5 -13.49 6.26 4.02
C ILE A 5 -12.02 6.68 4.10
N LEU A 6 -11.29 6.30 5.17
CA LEU A 6 -9.88 6.69 5.29
C LEU A 6 -9.01 6.08 4.18
N MET A 7 -9.27 4.83 3.79
CA MET A 7 -8.53 4.21 2.68
C MET A 7 -8.74 4.96 1.37
N GLN A 8 -9.98 5.35 1.06
CA GLN A 8 -10.30 6.15 -0.12
C GLN A 8 -9.59 7.51 -0.06
N ASP A 9 -9.69 8.22 1.06
CA ASP A 9 -9.05 9.54 1.22
C ASP A 9 -7.53 9.46 1.04
N LEU A 10 -6.87 8.50 1.70
CA LEU A 10 -5.41 8.35 1.64
C LEU A 10 -4.93 7.95 0.24
N THR A 11 -5.63 7.01 -0.41
CA THR A 11 -5.21 6.49 -1.72
C THR A 11 -5.49 7.47 -2.84
N ARG A 12 -6.62 8.20 -2.81
CA ARG A 12 -6.90 9.27 -3.79
C ARG A 12 -5.94 10.44 -3.64
N LEU A 13 -5.69 10.89 -2.41
CA LEU A 13 -4.70 11.94 -2.16
C LEU A 13 -3.29 11.53 -2.62
N ALA A 14 -2.91 10.26 -2.46
CA ALA A 14 -1.64 9.77 -3.00
C ALA A 14 -1.67 9.71 -4.54
N PHE A 15 -2.74 9.19 -5.13
CA PHE A 15 -2.94 9.11 -6.57
C PHE A 15 -2.80 10.47 -7.25
N ASP A 16 -3.52 11.48 -6.77
CA ASP A 16 -3.49 12.84 -7.32
C ASP A 16 -2.07 13.41 -7.26
N ARG A 17 -1.38 13.28 -6.13
CA ARG A 17 0.03 13.72 -5.98
C ARG A 17 0.97 13.01 -6.96
N TYR A 18 0.78 11.72 -7.19
CA TYR A 18 1.61 10.97 -8.14
C TYR A 18 1.43 11.47 -9.58
N LEU A 19 0.21 11.89 -9.95
CA LEU A 19 -0.09 12.45 -11.27
C LEU A 19 0.34 13.92 -11.40
N GLU A 20 0.28 14.71 -10.33
CA GLU A 20 0.81 16.08 -10.32
C GLU A 20 2.32 16.12 -10.62
N GLU A 21 3.06 15.09 -10.20
CA GLU A 21 4.48 14.95 -10.54
C GLU A 21 4.72 14.59 -12.02
N ASP A 22 3.87 13.73 -12.58
CA ASP A 22 3.93 13.26 -13.97
C ASP A 22 2.59 12.59 -14.36
N GLU A 23 1.80 13.31 -15.15
CA GLU A 23 0.46 12.90 -15.58
C GLU A 23 0.46 11.63 -16.46
N THR A 24 1.61 11.21 -16.99
CA THR A 24 1.71 10.00 -17.82
C THR A 24 1.85 8.72 -16.99
N ARG A 25 2.06 8.85 -15.69
CA ARG A 25 2.16 7.72 -14.77
C ARG A 25 0.83 6.97 -14.68
N LYS A 26 0.94 5.68 -14.37
CA LYS A 26 -0.20 4.79 -14.11
C LYS A 26 -0.09 4.22 -12.71
N PRO A 27 -0.53 4.96 -11.68
CA PRO A 27 -0.40 4.52 -10.30
C PRO A 27 -1.13 3.19 -10.06
N VAL A 28 -0.57 2.38 -9.18
CA VAL A 28 -1.15 1.11 -8.74
C VAL A 28 -1.36 1.13 -7.23
N LEU A 29 -2.38 0.41 -6.78
CA LEU A 29 -2.62 0.14 -5.37
C LEU A 29 -2.08 -1.25 -5.05
N ILE A 30 -1.26 -1.34 -4.01
CA ILE A 30 -0.67 -2.61 -3.56
C ILE A 30 -1.30 -2.97 -2.22
N SER A 31 -1.88 -4.16 -2.13
CA SER A 31 -2.52 -4.67 -0.91
C SER A 31 -1.78 -5.91 -0.41
N LEU A 32 -1.33 -5.86 0.85
CA LEU A 32 -0.87 -7.02 1.62
C LEU A 32 -1.99 -7.42 2.60
N LYS A 33 -2.15 -8.73 2.85
CA LYS A 33 -3.14 -9.21 3.82
C LYS A 33 -2.69 -8.89 5.25
N LYS A 34 -3.63 -8.58 6.13
CA LYS A 34 -3.33 -8.45 7.57
C LYS A 34 -2.74 -9.78 8.07
N GLY A 35 -1.60 -9.71 8.75
CA GLY A 35 -0.88 -10.88 9.24
C GLY A 35 0.09 -11.51 8.23
N THR A 36 0.29 -10.93 7.04
CA THR A 36 1.39 -11.34 6.14
C THR A 36 2.71 -11.31 6.91
N LEU A 37 3.45 -12.41 6.85
CA LEU A 37 4.76 -12.52 7.46
C LEU A 37 5.77 -11.75 6.61
N LEU A 38 6.43 -10.77 7.23
CA LEU A 38 7.48 -10.03 6.54
C LEU A 38 8.75 -10.89 6.45
N PRO A 39 9.47 -10.86 5.31
CA PRO A 39 10.80 -11.42 5.21
C PRO A 39 11.70 -10.91 6.34
N ALA A 40 12.54 -11.78 6.90
CA ALA A 40 13.37 -11.47 8.07
C ALA A 40 14.19 -10.15 7.99
N PRO A 41 14.70 -9.72 6.82
CA PRO A 41 15.41 -8.43 6.72
C PRO A 41 14.52 -7.18 6.82
N LEU A 42 13.20 -7.33 6.78
CA LEU A 42 12.23 -6.22 6.76
C LEU A 42 11.51 -6.07 8.09
N ILE A 43 11.17 -4.83 8.41
CA ILE A 43 10.31 -4.45 9.52
C ILE A 43 9.28 -3.42 9.06
N ALA A 44 8.05 -3.54 9.54
CA ALA A 44 7.04 -2.50 9.41
C ALA A 44 7.04 -1.63 10.67
N PHE A 45 7.42 -0.37 10.54
CA PHE A 45 7.35 0.60 11.62
C PHE A 45 6.06 1.41 11.49
N SER A 46 5.13 1.20 12.42
CA SER A 46 3.84 1.91 12.45
C SER A 46 3.99 3.28 13.10
N PHE A 47 3.50 4.33 12.42
CA PHE A 47 3.43 5.69 12.95
C PHE A 47 2.04 6.04 13.46
N ASP A 48 1.02 5.38 12.89
CA ASP A 48 -0.41 5.58 13.10
C ASP A 48 -1.10 4.24 12.81
N PRO A 49 -2.32 3.96 13.34
CA PRO A 49 -3.02 2.69 13.07
C PRO A 49 -3.18 2.37 11.58
N SER A 50 -3.15 3.39 10.70
CA SER A 50 -3.36 3.23 9.27
C SER A 50 -2.10 3.48 8.42
N LYS A 51 -0.97 3.84 9.04
CA LYS A 51 0.27 4.19 8.32
C LYS A 51 1.48 3.52 8.94
N PHE A 52 2.23 2.83 8.11
CA PHE A 52 3.51 2.26 8.46
C PHE A 52 4.54 2.54 7.36
N SER A 53 5.81 2.44 7.71
CA SER A 53 6.90 2.36 6.72
C SER A 53 7.48 0.97 6.75
N LEU A 54 7.62 0.37 5.57
CA LEU A 54 8.36 -0.87 5.39
C LEU A 54 9.84 -0.52 5.18
N GLN A 55 10.70 -1.00 6.06
CA GLN A 55 12.11 -0.63 6.10
C GLN A 55 13.00 -1.85 6.34
N PRO A 56 14.30 -1.77 6.00
CA PRO A 56 15.27 -2.74 6.47
C PRO A 56 15.39 -2.73 8.00
N LEU A 57 15.40 -3.90 8.63
CA LEU A 57 15.65 -4.03 10.07
C LEU A 57 17.12 -3.72 10.43
N HIS A 58 18.03 -4.02 9.51
CA HIS A 58 19.47 -3.77 9.62
C HIS A 58 20.00 -3.17 8.32
N PRO A 59 21.16 -2.50 8.34
CA PRO A 59 21.82 -2.05 7.11
C PRO A 59 21.96 -3.21 6.11
N ILE A 60 21.50 -2.98 4.89
CA ILE A 60 21.48 -3.97 3.81
C ILE A 60 21.82 -3.27 2.50
N GLU A 61 22.45 -3.97 1.57
CA GLU A 61 22.70 -3.45 0.23
C GLU A 61 21.38 -3.18 -0.51
N LEU A 62 21.33 -2.08 -1.27
CA LEU A 62 20.13 -1.66 -2.00
C LEU A 62 19.63 -2.74 -2.98
N SER A 63 20.53 -3.41 -3.69
CA SER A 63 20.21 -4.51 -4.61
C SER A 63 19.50 -5.66 -3.89
N LYS A 64 19.98 -6.00 -2.69
CA LYS A 64 19.40 -7.04 -1.85
C LYS A 64 18.06 -6.60 -1.27
N LEU A 65 17.92 -5.34 -0.83
CA LEU A 65 16.64 -4.78 -0.40
C LEU A 65 15.59 -4.89 -1.52
N ASN A 66 15.93 -4.43 -2.72
CA ASN A 66 15.03 -4.51 -3.87
C ASN A 66 14.62 -5.96 -4.16
N SER A 67 15.58 -6.90 -4.12
CA SER A 67 15.27 -8.32 -4.35
C SER A 67 14.30 -8.89 -3.30
N VAL A 68 14.42 -8.48 -2.03
CA VAL A 68 13.53 -8.92 -0.95
C VAL A 68 12.14 -8.29 -1.08
N LEU A 69 12.06 -7.02 -1.50
CA LEU A 69 10.79 -6.35 -1.77
C LEU A 69 10.08 -6.95 -2.99
N ASP A 70 10.82 -7.22 -4.06
CA ASP A 70 10.29 -7.89 -5.26
C ASP A 70 9.70 -9.26 -4.90
N GLU A 71 10.44 -10.05 -4.10
CA GLU A 71 9.94 -11.34 -3.60
C GLU A 71 8.64 -11.15 -2.81
N LEU A 72 8.63 -10.29 -1.79
CA LEU A 72 7.45 -10.02 -0.97
C LEU A 72 6.23 -9.60 -1.80
N TYR A 73 6.39 -8.63 -2.71
CA TYR A 73 5.26 -8.15 -3.49
C TYR A 73 4.81 -9.15 -4.55
N SER A 74 5.72 -9.97 -5.09
CA SER A 74 5.36 -11.00 -6.07
C SER A 74 4.58 -12.18 -5.46
N THR A 75 4.83 -12.49 -4.19
CA THR A 75 4.24 -13.67 -3.52
C THR A 75 3.02 -13.32 -2.66
N GLU A 76 3.05 -12.19 -1.95
CA GLU A 76 2.06 -11.87 -0.92
C GLU A 76 1.09 -10.76 -1.34
N ALA A 77 1.42 -9.95 -2.34
CA ALA A 77 0.62 -8.78 -2.69
C ALA A 77 -0.44 -9.06 -3.75
N THR A 78 -1.54 -8.31 -3.65
CA THR A 78 -2.49 -8.12 -4.74
C THR A 78 -2.34 -6.70 -5.26
N ILE A 79 -2.10 -6.57 -6.57
CA ILE A 79 -1.89 -5.29 -7.25
C ILE A 79 -3.17 -4.94 -8.02
N PHE A 80 -3.62 -3.70 -7.86
CA PHE A 80 -4.78 -3.15 -8.56
C PHE A 80 -4.35 -1.93 -9.38
N HIS A 81 -4.88 -1.79 -10.59
CA HIS A 81 -4.86 -0.49 -11.26
C HIS A 81 -5.71 0.48 -10.43
N ALA A 82 -5.15 1.63 -10.06
CA ALA A 82 -5.79 2.51 -9.09
C ALA A 82 -7.14 3.03 -9.62
N GLU A 83 -7.18 3.50 -10.86
CA GLU A 83 -8.41 3.99 -11.52
C GLU A 83 -9.50 2.91 -11.57
N GLU A 84 -9.16 1.70 -12.03
CA GLU A 84 -10.11 0.58 -12.08
C GLU A 84 -10.65 0.23 -10.69
N TRP A 85 -9.79 0.27 -9.67
CA TRP A 85 -10.22 0.04 -8.30
C TRP A 85 -11.17 1.14 -7.82
N PHE A 86 -10.89 2.41 -8.12
CA PHE A 86 -11.75 3.55 -7.78
C PHE A 86 -13.11 3.50 -8.48
N ASP A 87 -13.17 3.06 -9.73
CA ASP A 87 -14.41 2.92 -10.49
C ASP A 87 -15.29 1.80 -9.92
N GLN A 88 -14.68 0.67 -9.53
CA GLN A 88 -15.38 -0.46 -8.94
C GLN A 88 -15.76 -0.24 -7.47
N ASN A 89 -15.11 0.71 -6.78
CA ASN A 89 -15.31 1.02 -5.37
C ASN A 89 -15.53 2.53 -5.23
N PRO A 90 -16.74 3.04 -5.56
CA PRO A 90 -16.99 4.47 -5.52
C PRO A 90 -17.01 4.98 -4.06
N PHE A 91 -16.62 6.24 -3.88
CA PHE A 91 -16.48 6.85 -2.56
C PHE A 91 -17.77 6.87 -1.74
N HIS A 92 -18.92 7.09 -2.38
CA HIS A 92 -20.21 7.17 -1.68
C HIS A 92 -20.67 5.82 -1.12
N ASP A 93 -20.06 4.71 -1.57
CA ASP A 93 -20.29 3.37 -1.03
C ASP A 93 -19.24 2.96 0.02
N ALA A 94 -18.34 3.88 0.40
CA ALA A 94 -17.28 3.59 1.37
C ALA A 94 -17.85 3.45 2.80
N GLY A 95 -17.42 2.39 3.49
CA GLY A 95 -17.79 2.14 4.88
C GLY A 95 -16.90 2.91 5.88
N PRO A 96 -17.31 2.98 7.16
CA PRO A 96 -16.44 3.51 8.21
C PRO A 96 -15.22 2.59 8.43
N ASP A 97 -14.12 3.18 8.86
CA ASP A 97 -12.92 2.43 9.24
C ASP A 97 -13.16 1.58 10.50
N ILE A 98 -12.73 0.32 10.45
CA ILE A 98 -12.83 -0.61 11.57
C ILE A 98 -11.48 -0.61 12.30
N TYR A 99 -11.49 -0.14 13.54
CA TYR A 99 -10.35 -0.25 14.44
C TYR A 99 -10.56 -1.47 15.33
N ASP A 100 -9.78 -2.53 15.12
CA ASP A 100 -9.66 -3.60 16.12
C ASP A 100 -8.85 -3.02 17.30
N LEU A 101 -9.53 -2.66 18.39
CA LEU A 101 -8.93 -2.28 19.67
C LEU A 101 -8.39 -3.52 20.42
#